data_AF-A0A6M4JCH9-F1
#
_entry.id   AF-A0A6M4JCH9-F1
#
_cell.length_a   1.000
_cell.length_b   1.000
_cell.length_c   1.000
_cell.angle_alpha   90.00
_cell.angle_beta   90.00
_cell.angle_gamma   90.00
#
_symmetry.space_group_name_H-M   'P 1'
#
loop_
_entity.id
_entity.type
_entity.pdbx_description
1 polymer ?
#
loop_
_entity_poly.entity_id
_entity_poly.type
_entity_poly.pdbx_seq_one_letter_code
_entity_poly.pdbx_strand_id
1 'polypeptide(L)'
;MNKELILNDYINKINEISKHDINQDQKDLIINILKRTDEKDLQDVYQFLIKRVKIGFVFDEAPACKNTALALLKKDNEKSFINDMLNHQEFENTLIIGENYDALKNLLVIERESR
;
A
#
# COMPACT_ATOMS: atom_id res chain seq x y z
N MET A 1 0.90 35.71 12.35
CA MET A 1 2.27 35.16 12.16
C MET A 1 2.26 34.53 10.78
N ASN A 2 3.11 34.94 9.84
CA ASN A 2 2.90 34.60 8.42
C ASN A 2 2.84 33.07 8.21
N LYS A 3 1.69 32.56 7.75
CA LYS A 3 1.42 31.13 7.48
C LYS A 3 2.57 30.46 6.72
N GLU A 4 3.16 31.16 5.76
CA GLU A 4 4.25 30.64 4.94
C GLU A 4 5.53 30.36 5.74
N LEU A 5 5.85 31.20 6.73
CA LEU A 5 7.02 30.99 7.58
C LEU A 5 6.86 29.74 8.45
N ILE A 6 5.66 29.55 9.01
CA ILE A 6 5.33 28.39 9.85
C ILE A 6 5.32 27.11 9.01
N LEU A 7 4.72 27.15 7.82
CA LEU A 7 4.68 26.03 6.91
C LEU A 7 6.08 25.60 6.47
N ASN A 8 6.95 26.55 6.13
CA ASN A 8 8.34 26.26 5.74
C ASN A 8 9.15 25.66 6.89
N ASP A 9 8.97 26.15 8.12
CA ASP A 9 9.57 25.56 9.32
C ASP A 9 9.14 24.09 9.51
N TYR A 10 7.85 23.78 9.32
CA TYR A 10 7.35 22.41 9.44
C TYR A 10 7.85 21.48 8.35
N ILE A 11 7.92 21.97 7.11
CA ILE A 11 8.49 21.21 5.99
C ILE A 11 9.96 20.87 6.26
N ASN A 12 10.75 21.83 6.76
CA ASN A 12 12.16 21.57 7.11
C ASN A 12 12.27 20.50 8.20
N LYS A 13 11.47 20.62 9.27
CA LYS A 13 11.43 19.62 10.33
C LYS A 13 11.07 18.22 9.81
N ILE A 14 10.13 18.09 8.87
CA ILE A 14 9.76 16.81 8.25
C ILE A 14 10.91 16.23 7.41
N ASN A 15 11.60 17.09 6.67
CA ASN A 15 12.74 16.66 5.84
C ASN A 15 13.91 16.14 6.69
N GLU A 16 14.14 16.75 7.86
CA GLU A 16 15.17 16.34 8.83
C GLU A 16 14.87 15.02 9.55
N ILE A 17 13.63 14.53 9.53
CA ILE A 17 13.28 13.24 10.15
C ILE A 17 14.04 12.11 9.44
N SER A 18 14.57 11.17 10.23
CA SER A 18 15.32 10.02 9.71
C SER A 18 14.50 9.22 8.70
N LYS A 19 15.16 8.72 7.66
CA LYS A 19 14.53 7.83 6.68
C LYS A 19 14.03 6.52 7.30
N HIS A 20 14.57 6.15 8.46
CA HIS A 20 14.12 4.99 9.24
C HIS A 20 12.80 5.24 9.97
N ASP A 21 12.47 6.49 10.27
CA ASP A 21 11.23 6.85 10.96
C ASP A 21 10.11 7.20 9.96
N ILE A 22 10.47 7.82 8.82
CA ILE A 22 9.53 8.20 7.76
C ILE A 22 10.19 8.02 6.38
N ASN A 23 9.57 7.20 5.52
CA ASN A 23 10.03 7.03 4.14
C ASN A 23 9.67 8.25 3.26
N GLN A 24 10.21 8.31 2.04
CA GLN A 24 10.02 9.49 1.19
C GLN A 24 8.54 9.73 0.82
N ASP A 25 7.79 8.68 0.53
CA ASP A 25 6.37 8.78 0.16
C ASP A 25 5.52 9.35 1.31
N GLN A 26 5.84 8.94 2.54
CA GLN A 26 5.19 9.46 3.74
C GLN A 26 5.56 10.94 3.98
N LYS A 27 6.81 11.34 3.75
CA LYS A 27 7.22 12.76 3.82
C LYS A 27 6.43 13.60 2.82
N ASP A 28 6.35 13.14 1.58
CA ASP A 28 5.65 13.85 0.50
C ASP A 28 4.15 13.97 0.81
N LEU A 29 3.54 12.92 1.36
CA LEU A 29 2.14 12.94 1.79
C LEU A 29 1.90 13.95 2.92
N ILE A 30 2.74 13.96 3.96
CA ILE A 30 2.62 14.90 5.08
C ILE A 30 2.76 16.35 4.59
N ILE A 31 3.75 16.63 3.73
CA ILE A 31 3.96 17.96 3.15
C ILE A 31 2.72 18.41 2.34
N ASN A 32 2.15 17.50 1.55
CA ASN A 32 0.95 17.79 0.77
C ASN A 32 -0.28 18.09 1.63
N ILE A 33 -0.45 17.39 2.76
CA ILE A 33 -1.53 17.67 3.72
C ILE A 33 -1.34 19.06 4.34
N LEU A 34 -0.12 19.39 4.80
CA LEU A 34 0.18 20.69 5.43
C LEU A 34 -0.04 21.86 4.48
N LYS A 35 0.35 21.74 3.21
CA LYS A 35 0.10 22.77 2.18
C LYS A 35 -1.38 23.08 1.98
N ARG A 36 -2.25 22.09 2.20
CA ARG A 36 -3.71 22.20 2.02
C ARG A 36 -4.46 22.56 3.30
N THR A 37 -3.76 22.60 4.44
CA THR A 37 -4.37 22.89 5.74
C THR A 37 -4.55 24.40 5.91
N ASP A 38 -5.66 24.79 6.54
CA ASP A 38 -5.91 26.18 6.92
C ASP A 38 -4.95 26.65 8.01
N GLU A 39 -4.66 27.96 8.05
CA GLU A 39 -3.68 28.52 9.01
C GLU A 39 -4.05 28.22 10.47
N LYS A 40 -5.35 28.18 10.77
CA LYS A 40 -5.88 27.94 12.11
C LYS A 40 -5.57 26.54 12.63
N ASP A 41 -5.60 25.55 11.74
CA ASP A 41 -5.46 24.13 12.09
C ASP A 41 -4.06 23.60 11.80
N LEU A 42 -3.19 24.40 11.15
CA LEU A 42 -1.87 23.99 10.68
C LEU A 42 -1.01 23.38 11.79
N GLN A 43 -1.06 23.98 12.99
CA GLN A 43 -0.32 23.51 14.16
C GLN A 43 -0.83 22.15 14.67
N ASP A 44 -2.15 22.01 14.78
CA ASP A 44 -2.78 20.79 15.31
C ASP A 44 -2.61 19.62 14.34
N VAL A 45 -2.75 19.88 13.04
CA VAL A 45 -2.50 18.90 11.98
C VAL A 45 -1.03 18.46 11.97
N TYR A 46 -0.08 19.39 12.08
CA TYR A 46 1.35 19.05 12.17
C TYR A 46 1.63 18.15 13.37
N GLN A 47 1.15 18.51 14.56
CA GLN A 47 1.35 17.70 15.77
C GLN A 47 0.73 16.31 15.65
N PHE A 48 -0.46 16.20 15.05
CA PHE A 48 -1.13 14.93 14.83
C PHE A 48 -0.33 14.01 13.89
N LEU A 49 0.13 14.54 12.75
CA LEU A 49 0.89 13.78 11.75
C LEU A 49 2.21 13.27 12.34
N ILE A 50 2.95 14.13 13.05
CA ILE A 50 4.22 13.73 13.68
C ILE A 50 4.02 12.78 14.87
N LYS A 51 2.92 12.91 15.64
CA LYS A 51 2.63 11.94 16.71
C LYS A 51 2.40 10.53 16.16
N ARG A 52 1.72 10.37 15.02
CA ARG A 52 1.51 9.05 14.39
C ARG A 52 2.81 8.37 13.97
N VAL A 53 3.82 9.14 13.57
CA VAL A 53 5.16 8.63 13.24
C VAL A 53 5.77 7.91 14.45
N LYS A 54 5.63 8.48 15.65
CA LYS A 54 6.16 7.88 16.89
C LYS A 54 5.42 6.62 17.33
N ILE A 55 4.23 6.33 16.80
CA ILE A 55 3.38 5.22 17.22
C ILE A 55 3.53 4.01 16.27
N GLY A 56 4.50 4.04 15.33
CA GLY A 56 4.90 2.85 14.58
C GLY A 56 4.02 2.51 13.37
N PHE A 57 3.66 3.52 12.57
CA PHE A 57 3.17 3.32 11.19
C PHE A 57 4.35 3.44 10.20
N VAL A 58 5.48 2.79 10.51
CA VAL A 58 6.50 2.56 9.50
C VAL A 58 6.01 1.35 8.72
N PHE A 59 5.55 1.56 7.48
CA PHE A 59 5.50 0.44 6.55
C PHE A 59 6.96 0.06 6.34
N ASP A 60 7.42 -0.99 7.01
CA ASP A 60 8.66 -1.64 6.61
C ASP A 60 8.57 -1.83 5.10
N GLU A 61 9.63 -1.41 4.41
CA GLU A 61 9.75 -1.63 2.97
C GLU A 61 9.37 -3.09 2.71
N ALA A 62 8.27 -3.31 1.97
CA ALA A 62 7.83 -4.66 1.67
C ALA A 62 9.04 -5.40 1.11
N PRO A 63 9.37 -6.61 1.61
CA PRO A 63 10.61 -7.30 1.29
C PRO A 63 10.83 -7.23 -0.21
N ALA A 64 11.98 -6.65 -0.61
CA ALA A 64 12.26 -6.23 -1.98
C ALA A 64 11.68 -7.25 -2.97
N CYS A 65 10.57 -6.87 -3.63
CA CYS A 65 9.91 -7.73 -4.58
C CYS A 65 10.97 -8.18 -5.58
N LYS A 66 11.20 -9.49 -5.66
CA LYS A 66 12.18 -10.07 -6.58
C LYS A 66 11.64 -9.83 -7.99
N ASN A 67 11.89 -8.65 -8.54
CA ASN A 67 11.26 -8.16 -9.78
C ASN A 67 11.69 -8.95 -11.02
N THR A 68 12.65 -9.87 -10.88
CA THR A 68 13.13 -10.80 -11.92
C THR A 68 12.50 -12.19 -11.84
N ALA A 69 11.73 -12.49 -10.79
CA ALA A 69 11.07 -13.79 -10.66
C ALA A 69 9.79 -13.82 -11.50
N LEU A 70 9.64 -14.86 -12.32
CA LEU A 70 8.41 -15.17 -13.04
C LEU A 70 7.66 -16.27 -12.26
N ALA A 71 6.41 -16.00 -11.93
CA ALA A 71 5.50 -16.96 -11.31
C ALA A 71 4.39 -17.32 -12.29
N LEU A 72 4.07 -18.62 -12.40
CA LEU A 72 3.03 -19.14 -13.29
C LEU A 72 1.92 -19.78 -12.46
N LEU A 73 0.67 -19.45 -12.78
CA LEU A 73 -0.49 -20.13 -12.21
C LEU A 73 -0.86 -21.34 -13.07
N LYS A 74 -0.96 -22.52 -12.46
CA LYS A 74 -1.34 -23.77 -13.14
C LYS A 74 -2.46 -24.47 -12.37
N LYS A 75 -3.49 -24.93 -13.10
CA LYS A 75 -4.55 -25.76 -12.54
C LYS A 75 -4.02 -27.15 -12.18
N ASP A 76 -4.26 -27.59 -10.94
CA ASP A 76 -3.99 -28.94 -10.49
C ASP A 76 -5.21 -29.83 -10.80
N ASN A 77 -5.13 -30.60 -11.87
CA ASN A 77 -6.25 -31.44 -12.33
C ASN A 77 -6.52 -32.64 -11.39
N GLU A 78 -5.52 -33.12 -10.65
CA GLU A 78 -5.69 -34.28 -9.77
C GLU A 78 -6.46 -33.90 -8.49
N LYS A 79 -6.28 -32.67 -8.02
CA LYS A 79 -6.96 -32.12 -6.84
C LYS A 79 -8.13 -31.20 -7.18
N SER A 80 -8.44 -31.05 -8.47
CA SER A 80 -9.62 -30.34 -8.92
C SER A 80 -10.82 -31.27 -8.85
N PHE A 81 -11.87 -30.83 -8.15
CA PHE A 81 -13.15 -31.53 -8.16
C PHE A 81 -14.04 -30.94 -9.25
N ILE A 82 -14.88 -31.75 -9.89
CA ILE A 82 -15.97 -31.28 -10.75
C ILE A 82 -17.23 -31.37 -9.89
N ASN A 83 -17.93 -30.25 -9.69
CA ASN A 83 -19.18 -30.26 -8.93
C ASN A 83 -20.30 -30.73 -9.87
N ASP A 84 -20.61 -32.03 -9.84
CA ASP A 84 -21.54 -32.68 -10.79
C ASP A 84 -23.04 -32.47 -10.47
N MET A 85 -23.37 -31.53 -9.58
CA MET A 85 -24.75 -31.31 -9.14
C MET A 85 -25.22 -29.92 -9.60
N LEU A 86 -25.83 -29.93 -10.78
CA LEU A 86 -26.77 -28.91 -11.29
C LEU A 86 -26.12 -27.61 -11.81
N ASN A 87 -26.00 -27.56 -13.14
CA ASN A 87 -25.74 -26.38 -13.97
C ASN A 87 -24.30 -25.84 -13.90
N HIS A 88 -23.88 -25.29 -15.04
CA HIS A 88 -22.57 -24.71 -15.32
C HIS A 88 -22.26 -23.46 -14.48
N GLN A 89 -22.32 -23.56 -13.15
CA GLN A 89 -21.84 -22.49 -12.27
C GLN A 89 -20.37 -22.72 -11.99
N GLU A 90 -19.60 -21.70 -12.38
CA GLU A 90 -18.20 -21.52 -12.07
C GLU A 90 -17.95 -21.80 -10.58
N PHE A 91 -16.80 -22.41 -10.28
CA PHE A 91 -16.40 -22.73 -8.91
C PHE A 91 -16.54 -21.51 -7.99
N GLU A 92 -17.54 -21.50 -7.10
CA GLU A 92 -17.74 -20.39 -6.15
C GLU A 92 -16.53 -20.17 -5.25
N ASN A 93 -15.77 -21.24 -4.98
CA ASN A 93 -14.59 -21.21 -4.13
C ASN A 93 -13.40 -21.86 -4.84
N THR A 94 -12.26 -21.16 -4.87
CA THR A 94 -11.00 -21.63 -5.46
C THR A 94 -9.88 -21.57 -4.42
N LEU A 95 -9.15 -22.67 -4.25
CA LEU A 95 -7.93 -22.71 -3.44
C LEU A 95 -6.70 -22.52 -4.34
N ILE A 96 -5.86 -21.55 -4.00
CA ILE A 96 -4.58 -21.30 -4.66
C ILE A 96 -3.47 -21.55 -3.65
N ILE A 97 -2.45 -22.32 -4.05
CA ILE A 97 -1.30 -22.66 -3.21
C ILE A 97 -0.06 -21.96 -3.77
N GLY A 98 0.56 -21.09 -2.98
CA GLY A 98 1.76 -20.34 -3.34
C GLY A 98 1.90 -19.05 -2.52
N GLU A 99 2.92 -18.25 -2.83
CA GLU A 99 3.08 -16.91 -2.27
C GLU A 99 1.91 -16.02 -2.68
N ASN A 100 1.35 -15.27 -1.72
CA ASN A 100 0.15 -14.47 -1.94
C ASN A 100 0.35 -13.37 -3.01
N TYR A 101 1.52 -12.73 -3.03
CA TYR A 101 1.88 -11.68 -3.98
C TYR A 101 1.87 -12.20 -5.42
N ASP A 102 2.50 -13.36 -5.64
CA ASP A 102 2.60 -13.98 -6.96
C ASP A 102 1.24 -14.49 -7.46
N ALA A 103 0.44 -15.07 -6.57
CA ALA A 103 -0.92 -15.52 -6.87
C ALA A 103 -1.80 -14.33 -7.30
N LEU A 104 -1.83 -13.24 -6.53
CA LEU A 104 -2.63 -12.05 -6.84
C LEU A 104 -2.19 -11.38 -8.15
N LYS A 105 -0.88 -11.33 -8.42
CA LYS A 105 -0.36 -10.77 -9.68
C LYS A 105 -0.82 -11.58 -10.90
N ASN A 106 -0.82 -12.91 -10.81
CA ASN A 106 -1.32 -13.79 -11.88
C ASN A 106 -2.83 -13.64 -12.09
N LEU A 107 -3.62 -13.59 -11.00
CA LEU A 107 -5.07 -13.41 -11.07
C LEU A 107 -5.45 -12.09 -11.75
N LEU A 108 -4.69 -11.02 -11.48
CA LEU A 108 -4.91 -9.71 -12.09
C LEU A 108 -4.68 -9.72 -13.62
N VAL A 109 -3.79 -10.58 -14.13
CA VAL A 109 -3.61 -10.76 -15.58
C VAL A 109 -4.82 -11.50 -16.18
N ILE A 110 -5.26 -12.59 -15.55
CA ILE A 110 -6.41 -13.38 -16.00
C ILE A 110 -7.69 -12.52 -16.07
N GLU A 111 -7.92 -11.68 -15.06
CA GLU A 111 -9.07 -10.77 -15.02
C GLU A 111 -9.06 -9.77 -16.17
N ARG A 112 -7.89 -9.22 -16.51
CA ARG A 112 -7.73 -8.29 -17.64
C ARG A 112 -7.96 -8.93 -18.98
N GLU A 113 -7.54 -10.19 -19.16
CA GLU A 113 -7.75 -10.93 -20.41
C GLU A 113 -9.20 -11.42 -20.58
N SER A 114 -9.96 -11.49 -19.49
CA SER A 114 -11.37 -11.90 -19.50
C SER A 114 -12.35 -10.76 -19.82
N ARG A 115 -11.86 -9.51 -19.94
CA ARG A 115 -12.64 -8.32 -20.33
C ARG A 115 -12.33 -7.90 -21.76
#